data_AF-A0A392V3P8-F1
#
_entry.id   AF-A0A392V3P8-F1
#
_cell.length_a   1.000
_cell.length_b   1.000
_cell.length_c   1.000
_cell.angle_alpha   90.00
_cell.angle_beta   90.00
_cell.angle_gamma   90.00
#
_symmetry.space_group_name_H-M   'P 1'
#
loop_
_entity.id
_entity.type
_entity.pdbx_description
1 polymer ?
#
loop_
_entity_poly.entity_id
_entity_poly.type
_entity_poly.pdbx_seq_one_letter_code
_entity_poly.pdbx_strand_id
1 'polypeptide(L)' 'MTILAMTRSMLKSKRLPKEMWAEAAACAIYLSNRSPTRNVLGKTPQEAWSGRKPGISHL' A
#
# COMPACT_ATOMS: atom_id res chain seq x y z
N MET A 1 10.56 -0.05 2.31
CA MET A 1 9.62 -0.58 3.33
C MET A 1 9.02 -1.87 2.81
N THR A 2 8.84 -2.89 3.65
CA THR A 2 8.21 -4.16 3.23
C THR A 2 6.73 -4.17 3.60
N ILE A 3 5.90 -4.94 2.88
CA ILE A 3 4.45 -5.05 3.15
C ILE A 3 4.20 -5.45 4.60
N LEU A 4 4.90 -6.47 5.11
CA LEU A 4 4.75 -6.94 6.49
C LEU A 4 5.01 -5.85 7.54
N ALA A 5 6.00 -4.99 7.30
CA ALA A 5 6.29 -3.89 8.20
C ALA A 5 5.21 -2.80 8.15
N MET A 6 4.65 -2.52 6.97
CA MET A 6 3.49 -1.64 6.83
C MET A 6 2.26 -2.22 7.54
N THR A 7 1.94 -3.50 7.32
CA THR A 7 0.83 -4.20 8.00
C THR A 7 0.96 -4.11 9.52
N ARG A 8 2.13 -4.45 10.07
CA ARG A 8 2.39 -4.37 11.53
C ARG A 8 2.25 -2.94 12.04
N SER A 9 2.77 -1.96 11.29
CA SER A 9 2.67 -0.55 11.63
C SER A 9 1.21 -0.08 11.67
N MET A 10 0.40 -0.46 10.67
CA MET A 10 -1.02 -0.10 10.59
C MET A 10 -1.83 -0.70 11.74
N LEU A 11 -1.65 -1.99 12.02
CA LEU A 11 -2.31 -2.66 13.15
C LEU A 11 -1.95 -1.98 14.47
N LYS A 12 -0.66 -1.71 14.71
CA LYS A 12 -0.18 -1.05 15.93
C LYS A 12 -0.68 0.38 16.04
N SER A 13 -0.59 1.16 14.97
CA SER A 13 -0.96 2.58 14.93
C SER A 13 -2.44 2.79 15.23
N LYS A 14 -3.31 1.92 14.70
CA LYS A 14 -4.76 2.01 14.86
C LYS A 14 -5.32 1.10 15.95
N ARG A 15 -4.45 0.42 16.72
CA ARG A 15 -4.83 -0.53 17.78
C ARG A 15 -5.83 -1.58 17.28
N LEU A 16 -5.64 -2.06 16.05
CA LEU A 16 -6.52 -3.05 15.46
C LEU A 16 -6.23 -4.45 16.04
N PRO A 17 -7.25 -5.31 16.15
CA PRO A 17 -7.06 -6.72 16.47
C PRO A 17 -6.10 -7.40 15.49
N LYS A 18 -5.35 -8.40 15.97
CA LYS A 18 -4.38 -9.13 15.13
C LYS A 18 -5.06 -9.92 14.02
N GLU A 19 -6.32 -10.27 14.22
CA GLU A 19 -7.20 -10.99 13.30
C GLU A 19 -7.42 -10.18 12.01
N MET A 20 -7.35 -8.83 12.08
CA MET A 20 -7.48 -7.93 10.91
C MET A 20 -6.20 -7.81 10.07
N TRP A 21 -5.23 -8.73 10.26
CA TRP A 21 -3.95 -8.66 9.54
C TRP A 21 -4.12 -8.78 8.02
N ALA A 22 -5.12 -9.52 7.56
CA ALA A 22 -5.38 -9.74 6.14
C ALA A 22 -5.83 -8.44 5.46
N GLU A 23 -6.74 -7.70 6.10
CA GLU A 23 -7.24 -6.40 5.66
C GLU A 23 -6.14 -5.34 5.72
N ALA A 24 -5.36 -5.34 6.80
CA ALA A 24 -4.21 -4.44 6.94
C ALA A 24 -3.14 -4.73 5.87
N ALA A 25 -2.91 -6.00 5.50
CA ALA A 25 -2.02 -6.39 4.41
C ALA A 25 -2.56 -5.98 3.04
N ALA A 26 -3.85 -6.21 2.77
CA ALA A 26 -4.50 -5.77 1.55
C ALA A 26 -4.41 -4.25 1.37
N CYS A 27 -4.66 -3.49 2.45
CA CYS A 27 -4.52 -2.04 2.44
C CYS A 27 -3.07 -1.58 2.25
N ALA A 28 -2.10 -2.24 2.89
CA ALA A 28 -0.68 -1.95 2.69
C ALA A 28 -0.24 -2.18 1.23
N ILE A 29 -0.67 -3.28 0.61
CA ILE A 29 -0.40 -3.57 -0.81
C ILE A 29 -1.06 -2.51 -1.70
N TYR A 30 -2.33 -2.20 -1.42
CA TYR A 30 -3.10 -1.21 -2.15
C TYR A 30 -2.41 0.15 -2.19
N LEU A 31 -2.00 0.65 -1.02
CA LEU A 31 -1.28 1.92 -0.86
C LEU A 31 0.11 1.86 -1.49
N SER A 32 0.87 0.77 -1.28
CA SER A 32 2.22 0.63 -1.85
C SER A 32 2.19 0.63 -3.38
N ASN A 33 1.17 0.05 -4.00
CA ASN A 33 1.03 0.02 -5.46
C ASN A 33 0.68 1.39 -6.07
N ARG A 34 0.11 2.29 -5.27
CA ARG A 34 -0.33 3.64 -5.68
C ARG A 34 0.52 4.77 -5.14
N SER A 35 1.50 4.45 -4.30
CA SER A 35 2.45 5.42 -3.79
C SER A 35 3.65 5.51 -4.72
N PRO A 36 4.25 6.70 -4.91
CA PRO A 36 5.53 6.84 -5.58
C PRO A 36 6.61 6.03 -4.86
N THR A 37 7.51 5.42 -5.62
CA THR A 37 8.65 4.68 -5.06
C THR A 37 9.91 4.98 -5.84
N ARG A 38 11.06 4.97 -5.16
CA ARG A 38 12.37 5.21 -5.77
C ARG A 38 12.71 4.20 -6.87
N ASN A 39 12.15 2.99 -6.79
CA ASN A 39 12.44 1.92 -7.75
C ASN A 39 11.74 2.17 -9.10
N VAL A 40 10.69 2.98 -9.12
CA VAL A 40 9.91 3.29 -10.32
C VAL A 40 9.86 4.81 -10.47
N LEU A 41 10.87 5.36 -11.13
CA LEU A 41 11.04 6.81 -11.28
C LEU A 41 9.85 7.44 -12.00
N GLY A 42 9.23 8.43 -11.34
CA GLY A 42 8.14 9.22 -11.92
C GLY A 42 6.80 8.49 -12.08
N LYS A 43 6.69 7.24 -11.59
CA LYS A 43 5.46 6.45 -11.65
C LYS A 43 5.20 5.68 -10.36
N THR A 44 3.97 5.28 -10.16
CA THR A 44 3.60 4.28 -9.16
C THR A 44 3.84 2.87 -9.71
N PRO A 45 4.03 1.84 -8.86
CA PRO A 45 4.14 0.46 -9.33
C PRO A 45 2.96 0.03 -10.18
N GLN A 46 1.74 0.44 -9.82
CA GLN A 46 0.55 0.15 -10.59
C GLN A 46 0.57 0.82 -11.98
N GLU A 47 1.02 2.06 -12.08
CA GLU A 47 1.20 2.75 -13.38
C GLU A 47 2.21 2.03 -14.26
N ALA A 48 3.35 1.63 -13.68
CA ALA A 48 4.40 0.93 -14.42
C ALA A 48 3.94 -0.45 -14.91
N TRP A 49 3.14 -1.15 -14.11
CA TRP A 49 2.60 -2.46 -14.48
C TRP A 49 1.43 -2.40 -15.46
N SER A 50 0.44 -1.56 -15.18
CA SER A 50 -0.83 -1.54 -15.93
C SER A 50 -0.86 -0.53 -17.08
N GLY A 51 0.11 0.39 -17.14
CA GLY A 51 0.11 1.53 -18.05
C GLY A 51 -0.95 2.59 -17.73
N ARG A 52 -1.78 2.40 -16.68
CA ARG A 52 -2.88 3.30 -16.32
C ARG A 52 -2.57 4.02 -15.01
N LYS A 53 -2.86 5.32 -14.98
CA LYS A 53 -2.80 6.13 -13.77
C LYS A 53 -3.88 5.69 -12.76
N PRO A 54 -3.55 5.28 -11.52
CA PRO A 54 -4.56 4.99 -10.52
C PRO A 54 -5.32 6.28 -10.18
N GLY A 55 -6.64 6.19 -10.16
CA GLY A 55 -7.46 7.20 -9.49
C GLY A 55 -7.19 7.14 -7.99
N ILE A 56 -6.90 8.30 -7.38
CA ILE A 56 -6.61 8.43 -5.94
C ILE A 56 -7.63 9.33 -5.24
N SER A 57 -8.67 9.81 -5.92
CA SER A 57 -9.66 10.74 -5.39
C SER A 57 -10.51 10.19 -4.22
N HIS A 58 -10.48 8.88 -4.01
CA HIS A 58 -11.23 8.17 -2.98
C HIS A 58 -10.40 7.80 -1.74
N LEU A 59 -9.12 8.15 -1.72
CA LEU A 59 -8.20 7.98 -0.58
C LEU A 59 -8.30 9.20 0.33
#